data_AF-A0A1C0B6T8-F1
#
_entry.id   AF-A0A1C0B6T8-F1
#
_cell.length_a   1.000
_cell.length_b   1.000
_cell.length_c   1.000
_cell.angle_alpha   90.00
_cell.angle_beta   90.00
_cell.angle_gamma   90.00
#
_symmetry.space_group_name_H-M   'P 1'
#
loop_
_entity.id
_entity.type
_entity.pdbx_description
1 polymer ?
#
loop_
_entity_poly.entity_id
_entity_poly.type
_entity_poly.pdbx_seq_one_letter_code
_entity_poly.pdbx_strand_id
1 'polypeptide(L)' 'MKLNKIIDKIKKFLKKDKLKDSQEEKVLKIIDELKKKRVKVKQELRKATKRKKETLKKELKAIHKLIRKSKTLI' A
#
# COMPACT_ATOMS: atom_id res chain seq x y z
N MET A 1 -5.34 5.56 -10.74
CA MET A 1 -4.64 4.25 -10.93
C MET A 1 -5.29 3.16 -10.08
N LYS A 2 -5.60 1.99 -10.68
CA LYS A 2 -6.09 0.80 -9.95
C LYS A 2 -5.03 0.36 -8.93
N LEU A 3 -5.43 0.05 -7.69
CA LEU A 3 -4.56 -0.35 -6.57
C LEU A 3 -3.59 -1.48 -6.99
N ASN A 4 -4.08 -2.41 -7.80
CA ASN A 4 -3.30 -3.54 -8.33
C ASN A 4 -2.06 -3.10 -9.13
N LYS A 5 -2.15 -2.04 -9.95
CA LYS A 5 -0.97 -1.54 -10.71
C LYS A 5 0.11 -1.00 -9.79
N ILE A 6 -0.27 -0.39 -8.67
CA ILE A 6 0.67 0.12 -7.66
C ILE A 6 1.34 -1.06 -6.95
N ILE A 7 0.55 -2.08 -6.59
CA ILE A 7 1.03 -3.32 -5.97
C ILE A 7 2.02 -4.06 -6.87
N ASP A 8 1.72 -4.18 -8.17
CA ASP A 8 2.60 -4.89 -9.11
C ASP A 8 3.94 -4.16 -9.32
N LYS A 9 3.94 -2.82 -9.28
CA LYS A 9 5.18 -2.03 -9.28
C LYS A 9 6.02 -2.33 -8.04
N ILE A 10 5.43 -2.29 -6.85
CA ILE A 10 6.15 -2.63 -5.60
C ILE A 10 6.66 -4.07 -5.64
N LYS A 11 5.86 -5.04 -6.14
CA LYS A 11 6.29 -6.43 -6.29
C LYS A 11 7.50 -6.61 -7.20
N LYS A 12 7.64 -5.81 -8.25
CA LYS A 12 8.85 -5.84 -9.11
C LYS A 12 10.10 -5.38 -8.35
N PHE A 13 9.95 -4.38 -7.49
CA PHE A 13 11.02 -3.90 -6.62
C PHE A 13 11.32 -4.89 -5.48
N LEU A 14 10.31 -5.59 -4.95
CA LEU A 14 10.44 -6.63 -3.92
C LEU A 14 11.28 -7.86 -4.32
N LYS A 15 11.60 -8.02 -5.61
CA LYS A 15 12.44 -9.14 -6.10
C LYS A 15 13.93 -8.80 -6.15
N LYS A 16 14.34 -7.57 -5.82
CA LYS A 16 15.75 -7.15 -5.82
C LYS A 16 16.22 -6.95 -4.38
N ASP A 17 17.37 -7.53 -4.05
CA ASP A 17 17.97 -7.48 -2.70
C ASP A 17 18.38 -6.07 -2.24
N LYS A 18 18.67 -5.15 -3.18
CA LYS A 18 18.92 -3.73 -2.90
C LYS A 18 18.34 -2.84 -4.00
N LEU A 19 17.61 -1.81 -3.61
CA LEU A 19 17.15 -0.75 -4.51
C LEU A 19 18.28 0.24 -4.75
N LYS A 20 18.37 0.79 -5.97
CA LYS A 20 19.20 1.98 -6.22
C LYS A 20 18.46 3.23 -5.70
N ASP A 21 19.17 4.31 -5.38
CA ASP A 21 18.58 5.56 -4.83
C ASP A 21 17.36 6.08 -5.62
N SER A 22 17.42 6.06 -6.96
CA SER A 22 16.30 6.45 -7.83
C SER A 22 15.06 5.52 -7.72
N GLN A 23 15.26 4.27 -7.32
CA GLN A 23 14.21 3.30 -7.06
C GLN A 23 13.65 3.45 -5.64
N GLU A 24 14.50 3.77 -4.66
CA GLU A 24 14.06 4.10 -3.30
C GLU A 24 13.13 5.31 -3.27
N GLU A 25 13.46 6.40 -3.96
CA GLU A 25 12.56 7.56 -4.08
C GLU A 25 11.18 7.17 -4.66
N LYS A 26 11.17 6.29 -5.67
CA LYS A 26 9.93 5.79 -6.27
C LYS A 26 9.14 4.94 -5.28
N VAL A 27 9.81 4.09 -4.49
CA VAL A 27 9.17 3.27 -3.46
C VAL A 27 8.65 4.16 -2.32
N LEU A 28 9.39 5.19 -1.90
CA LEU A 28 8.96 6.17 -0.91
C LEU A 28 7.70 6.92 -1.36
N LYS A 29 7.66 7.39 -2.61
CA LYS A 29 6.46 8.01 -3.21
C LYS A 29 5.26 7.06 -3.19
N ILE A 30 5.48 5.78 -3.52
CA ILE A 30 4.42 4.76 -3.48
C ILE A 30 3.96 4.47 -2.03
N ILE A 31 4.88 4.41 -1.06
CA ILE A 31 4.55 4.26 0.37
C ILE A 31 3.69 5.45 0.83
N ASP A 32 4.02 6.67 0.42
CA ASP A 32 3.24 7.85 0.78
C ASP A 32 1.82 7.82 0.20
N GLU A 33 1.67 7.41 -1.06
CA GLU A 33 0.34 7.16 -1.65
C GLU A 33 -0.45 6.09 -0.90
N LEU A 34 0.22 5.00 -0.48
CA LEU A 34 -0.41 3.94 0.31
C LEU A 34 -0.82 4.44 1.70
N LYS A 35 -0.04 5.31 2.34
CA LYS A 35 -0.42 5.97 3.61
C LYS A 35 -1.64 6.86 3.44
N LYS A 36 -1.68 7.68 2.39
CA LYS A 36 -2.85 8.53 2.06
C LYS A 36 -4.10 7.68 1.83
N LYS A 37 -3.97 6.57 1.08
CA LYS A 37 -5.07 5.60 0.89
C LYS A 37 -5.49 4.93 2.18
N ARG A 38 -4.54 4.53 3.05
CA ARG A 38 -4.85 3.95 4.36
C ARG A 38 -5.74 4.89 5.19
N VAL A 39 -5.46 6.20 5.18
CA VAL A 39 -6.27 7.19 5.89
C VAL A 39 -7.68 7.26 5.31
N LYS A 40 -7.81 7.34 3.98
CA LYS A 40 -9.12 7.34 3.29
C LYS A 40 -9.93 6.08 3.61
N VAL A 41 -9.34 4.88 3.47
CA VAL A 41 -10.00 3.61 3.79
C VAL A 41 -10.39 3.54 5.26
N LYS A 42 -9.59 4.10 6.18
CA LYS A 42 -9.93 4.17 7.62
C LYS A 42 -11.10 5.12 7.90
N GLN A 43 -11.19 6.25 7.18
CA GLN A 43 -12.33 7.16 7.26
C GLN A 43 -13.60 6.52 6.69
N GLU A 44 -13.51 5.87 5.53
CA GLU A 44 -14.61 5.11 4.94
C GLU A 44 -15.06 3.97 5.86
N LEU A 45 -14.13 3.26 6.51
CA LEU A 45 -14.45 2.21 7.47
C LEU A 45 -15.27 2.72 8.66
N ARG A 46 -14.97 3.95 9.15
CA ARG A 46 -15.73 4.59 10.23
C ARG A 46 -17.17 4.90 9.81
N LYS A 47 -17.38 5.27 8.55
CA LYS A 47 -18.70 5.63 7.98
C LYS A 47 -19.44 4.45 7.33
N ALA A 48 -18.80 3.30 7.15
CA ALA A 48 -19.33 2.17 6.40
C ALA A 48 -20.30 1.29 7.22
N THR A 49 -21.30 0.75 6.52
CA THR A 49 -22.23 -0.27 7.04
C THR A 49 -21.53 -1.63 7.24
N LYS A 50 -22.14 -2.51 8.07
CA LYS A 50 -21.59 -3.84 8.45
C LYS A 50 -21.06 -4.65 7.25
N ARG A 51 -21.81 -4.67 6.13
CA ARG A 51 -21.41 -5.36 4.89
C ARG A 51 -20.16 -4.77 4.23
N LYS A 52 -20.04 -3.44 4.14
CA LYS A 52 -18.89 -2.77 3.52
C LYS A 52 -17.64 -2.75 4.43
N LYS A 53 -17.82 -2.83 5.75
CA LYS A 53 -16.73 -2.87 6.72
C LYS A 53 -15.79 -4.06 6.49
N GLU A 54 -16.30 -5.22 6.09
CA GLU A 54 -15.46 -6.40 5.92
C GLU A 54 -14.52 -6.27 4.70
N THR A 55 -15.03 -5.77 3.59
CA THR A 55 -14.25 -5.47 2.37
C THR A 55 -13.18 -4.42 2.66
N LEU A 56 -13.56 -3.32 3.32
CA LEU A 56 -12.64 -2.26 3.70
C LEU A 56 -11.58 -2.74 4.70
N LYS A 57 -11.91 -3.66 5.63
CA LYS A 57 -10.93 -4.31 6.52
C LYS A 57 -9.92 -5.14 5.74
N LYS A 58 -10.37 -5.94 4.76
CA LYS A 58 -9.49 -6.74 3.89
C LYS A 58 -8.55 -5.82 3.09
N GLU A 59 -9.06 -4.72 2.56
CA GLU A 59 -8.27 -3.73 1.82
C GLU A 59 -7.25 -3.01 2.73
N LEU A 60 -7.65 -2.61 3.94
CA LEU A 60 -6.74 -2.06 4.96
C LEU A 60 -5.60 -3.03 5.32
N LYS A 61 -5.92 -4.32 5.46
CA LYS A 61 -4.94 -5.36 5.77
C LYS A 61 -3.94 -5.54 4.61
N ALA A 62 -4.41 -5.50 3.37
CA ALA A 62 -3.55 -5.54 2.20
C ALA A 62 -2.60 -4.32 2.14
N ILE A 63 -3.13 -3.11 2.37
CA ILE A 63 -2.33 -1.87 2.42
C ILE A 63 -1.27 -1.95 3.52
N HIS A 64 -1.61 -2.43 4.72
CA HIS A 64 -0.63 -2.61 5.79
C HIS A 64 0.47 -3.61 5.43
N LYS A 65 0.12 -4.75 4.84
CA LYS A 65 1.10 -5.76 4.42
C LYS A 65 2.06 -5.20 3.37
N LEU A 66 1.55 -4.39 2.44
CA LEU A 66 2.36 -3.73 1.41
C LEU A 66 3.31 -2.71 2.03
N ILE A 67 2.82 -1.81 2.88
CA ILE A 67 3.68 -0.82 3.55
C ILE A 67 4.80 -1.51 4.34
N ARG A 68 4.48 -2.60 5.07
CA ARG A 68 5.48 -3.35 5.84
C ARG A 68 6.55 -3.97 4.93
N LYS A 69 6.15 -4.59 3.82
CA LYS A 69 7.10 -5.16 2.84
C LYS A 69 7.91 -4.09 2.11
N SER A 70 7.31 -2.93 1.81
CA SER A 70 8.03 -1.82 1.19
C SER A 70 9.05 -1.20 2.15
N LYS A 71 8.79 -1.19 3.45
CA LYS A 71 9.74 -0.74 4.47
C LYS A 71 10.93 -1.69 4.69
N THR A 72 10.81 -2.96 4.32
CA THR A 72 11.94 -3.91 4.42
C THR A 72 12.83 -3.89 3.17
N LEU A 73 12.47 -3.10 2.16
CA LEU A 73 13.24 -2.93 0.92
C LEU A 73 14.13 -1.69 0.91
N ILE A 74 13.85 -0.76 1.82
CA ILE A 74 14.62 0.46 2.09
C ILE A 74 15.31 0.20 3.43
#